data_AF-A0A851S3P7-F1
#
_entry.id   AF-A0A851S3P7-F1
#
_cell.length_a   1.000
_cell.length_b   1.000
_cell.length_c   1.000
_cell.angle_alpha   90.00
_cell.angle_beta   90.00
_cell.angle_gamma   90.00
#
_symmetry.space_group_name_H-M   'P 1'
#
loop_
_entity.id
_entity.type
_entity.pdbx_description
1 polymer ?
#
loop_
_entity_poly.entity_id
_entity_poly.type
_entity_poly.pdbx_seq_one_letter_code
_entity_poly.pdbx_strand_id
1 'polypeptide(L)'
;MLAGVNLLIAVGAIIMILGFLGCCGAVKENRCMLMLFFIALLLILILQVTGGVLGAVYKSQVETALNLTLSASVDALQSTTGEYKEYQEEFQKFQRMNQCCGLLNGAKDWGENFNKLSSNMCECELENPSSDICIRYDNNRYIYKK
;
A
#
# COMPACT_ATOMS: atom_id res chain seq x y z
N MET A 1 3.24 11.08 3.50
CA MET A 1 2.04 10.73 2.70
C MET A 1 2.06 11.29 1.28
N LEU A 2 2.41 12.58 1.08
CA LEU A 2 2.46 13.22 -0.24
C LEU A 2 3.38 12.53 -1.27
N ALA A 3 4.50 11.93 -0.84
CA ALA A 3 5.45 11.27 -1.75
C ALA A 3 4.83 10.11 -2.54
N GLY A 4 3.96 9.30 -1.92
CA GLY A 4 3.34 8.14 -2.58
C GLY A 4 2.32 8.55 -3.65
N VAL A 5 1.46 9.52 -3.34
CA VAL A 5 0.45 10.04 -4.27
C VAL A 5 1.14 10.71 -5.47
N ASN A 6 2.16 11.53 -5.24
CA ASN A 6 2.92 12.17 -6.32
C ASN A 6 3.60 11.14 -7.24
N LEU A 7 4.11 10.05 -6.67
CA LEU A 7 4.71 8.95 -7.44
C LEU A 7 3.65 8.24 -8.31
N LEU A 8 2.48 7.94 -7.75
CA LEU A 8 1.38 7.32 -8.51
C LEU A 8 0.92 8.19 -9.68
N ILE A 9 0.79 9.51 -9.46
CA ILE A 9 0.44 10.47 -10.52
C ILE A 9 1.51 10.47 -11.61
N ALA A 10 2.79 10.55 -11.24
CA ALA A 10 3.90 10.55 -12.19
C ALA A 10 3.95 9.25 -13.02
N VAL A 11 3.80 8.09 -12.38
CA VAL A 11 3.78 6.79 -13.05
C VAL A 11 2.58 6.68 -14.00
N GLY A 12 1.40 7.10 -13.57
CA GLY A 12 0.19 7.11 -14.41
C GLY A 12 0.34 7.98 -15.66
N ALA A 13 0.93 9.17 -15.51
CA ALA A 13 1.20 10.05 -16.65
C ALA A 13 2.19 9.42 -17.66
N ILE A 14 3.25 8.78 -17.17
CA ILE A 14 4.23 8.09 -18.03
C ILE A 14 3.55 6.95 -18.80
N ILE A 15 2.73 6.13 -18.13
CA ILE A 15 1.99 5.03 -18.77
C ILE A 15 1.07 5.56 -19.87
N MET A 16 0.34 6.65 -19.61
CA MET A 16 -0.54 7.27 -20.60
C MET A 16 0.22 7.75 -21.84
N ILE A 17 1.37 8.42 -21.66
CA ILE A 17 2.22 8.89 -22.76
C ILE A 17 2.74 7.71 -23.58
N LEU A 18 3.26 6.66 -22.93
CA LEU A 18 3.76 5.46 -23.61
C LEU A 18 2.64 4.74 -24.36
N GLY A 19 1.45 4.63 -23.77
CA GLY A 19 0.27 4.06 -24.41
C GLY A 19 -0.16 4.84 -25.65
N PHE A 20 -0.16 6.18 -25.58
CA PHE A 20 -0.44 7.03 -26.72
C PHE A 20 0.59 6.86 -27.84
N LEU A 21 1.88 6.86 -27.52
CA LEU A 21 2.96 6.65 -28.50
C LEU A 21 2.86 5.28 -29.17
N GLY A 22 2.57 4.23 -28.40
CA GLY A 22 2.37 2.88 -28.93
C GLY A 22 1.14 2.80 -29.84
N CYS A 23 -0.01 3.29 -29.37
CA CYS A 23 -1.26 3.26 -30.14
C CYS A 23 -1.19 4.11 -31.41
N CYS A 24 -0.80 5.38 -31.31
CA CYS A 24 -0.66 6.26 -32.47
C CYS A 24 0.48 5.84 -33.39
N GLY A 25 1.58 5.31 -32.86
CA GLY A 25 2.71 4.80 -33.65
C GLY A 25 2.30 3.62 -34.52
N ALA A 26 1.49 2.70 -33.99
CA ALA A 26 0.94 1.58 -34.74
C ALA A 26 -0.07 2.03 -35.81
N VAL A 27 -1.04 2.87 -35.44
CA VAL A 27 -2.10 3.32 -36.37
C VAL A 27 -1.55 4.18 -37.51
N LYS A 28 -0.57 5.05 -37.23
CA LYS A 28 0.03 5.93 -38.24
C LYS A 28 1.18 5.27 -39.01
N GLU A 29 1.47 4.00 -38.74
CA GLU A 29 2.63 3.24 -39.27
C GLU A 29 3.96 4.02 -39.13
N ASN A 30 4.05 4.85 -38.09
CA ASN A 30 5.19 5.73 -37.89
C ASN A 30 6.30 5.00 -37.13
N ARG A 31 7.27 4.49 -37.88
CA ARG A 31 8.44 3.77 -37.36
C ARG A 31 9.20 4.55 -36.30
N CYS A 32 9.27 5.88 -36.39
CA CYS A 32 9.98 6.71 -35.41
C CYS A 32 9.25 6.69 -34.04
N MET A 33 7.93 6.84 -34.04
CA MET A 33 7.12 6.74 -32.81
C MET A 33 7.19 5.35 -32.19
N LEU A 34 7.14 4.30 -33.01
CA LEU A 34 7.24 2.93 -32.53
C LEU A 34 8.63 2.59 -31.99
N MET A 35 9.71 3.10 -32.60
CA MET A 35 11.07 2.96 -32.07
C MET A 35 11.24 3.67 -30.73
N LEU A 36 10.72 4.90 -30.58
CA LEU A 36 10.75 5.61 -29.30
C LEU A 36 10.02 4.84 -28.20
N PHE A 37 8.84 4.28 -28.51
CA PHE A 37 8.11 3.43 -27.59
C PHE A 37 8.93 2.18 -27.18
N PHE A 38 9.52 1.48 -28.14
CA PHE A 38 10.34 0.30 -27.87
C PHE A 38 11.58 0.62 -27.02
N ILE A 39 12.30 1.68 -27.34
CA ILE A 39 13.48 2.12 -26.57
C ILE A 39 13.06 2.49 -25.14
N ALA A 40 11.96 3.23 -24.97
CA ALA A 40 11.46 3.58 -23.65
C ALA A 40 11.09 2.34 -22.81
N LEU A 41 10.40 1.35 -23.40
CA LEU A 41 10.09 0.09 -22.73
C LEU A 41 11.35 -0.69 -22.36
N LEU A 42 12.36 -0.73 -23.25
CA LEU A 42 13.63 -1.41 -22.99
C LEU A 42 14.38 -0.75 -21.83
N LEU A 43 14.39 0.59 -21.75
CA LEU A 43 14.97 1.31 -20.62
C LEU A 43 14.24 1.03 -19.31
N ILE A 44 12.90 0.99 -19.33
CA ILE A 44 12.10 0.63 -18.15
C ILE A 44 12.41 -0.80 -17.71
N LEU A 45 12.55 -1.74 -18.64
CA LEU A 45 12.92 -3.12 -18.34
C LEU A 45 14.28 -3.19 -17.63
N ILE A 46 15.31 -2.50 -18.15
CA ILE A 46 16.63 -2.46 -17.54
C ILE A 46 16.55 -1.88 -16.12
N LEU A 47 15.80 -0.79 -15.93
CA LEU A 47 15.60 -0.17 -14.62
C LEU A 47 14.87 -1.10 -13.64
N GLN A 48 13.84 -1.82 -14.10
CA GLN A 48 13.11 -2.78 -13.28
C GLN A 48 13.99 -3.96 -12.86
N VAL A 49 14.77 -4.53 -13.78
CA VAL A 49 15.70 -5.63 -13.47
C VAL A 49 16.78 -5.14 -12.50
N THR A 50 17.37 -3.98 -12.76
CA THR A 50 18.39 -3.39 -11.88
C THR A 50 17.82 -3.13 -10.49
N GLY A 51 16.64 -2.51 -10.40
CA GLY A 51 15.94 -2.26 -9.14
C GLY A 51 15.59 -3.55 -8.40
N GLY A 52 15.15 -4.59 -9.11
CA GLY A 52 14.86 -5.91 -8.54
C GLY A 52 16.10 -6.59 -7.97
N VAL A 53 17.22 -6.58 -8.71
CA VAL A 53 18.50 -7.13 -8.24
C VAL A 53 19.03 -6.35 -7.04
N LEU A 54 19.04 -5.02 -7.09
CA LEU A 54 19.48 -4.18 -5.98
C LEU A 54 18.58 -4.38 -4.75
N GLY A 55 17.26 -4.46 -4.93
CA GLY A 55 16.32 -4.73 -3.85
C GLY A 55 16.54 -6.11 -3.19
N ALA A 56 16.88 -7.12 -3.98
CA ALA A 56 17.20 -8.45 -3.48
C ALA A 56 18.54 -8.46 -2.72
N VAL A 57 19.58 -7.83 -3.27
CA VAL A 57 20.92 -7.76 -2.65
C VAL A 57 20.91 -6.93 -1.36
N TYR A 58 20.21 -5.79 -1.37
CA TYR A 58 20.13 -4.87 -0.23
C TYR A 58 18.88 -5.07 0.64
N LYS A 59 18.34 -6.29 0.66
CA LYS A 59 17.09 -6.63 1.36
C LYS A 59 17.05 -6.13 2.81
N SER A 60 18.12 -6.35 3.59
CA SER A 60 18.17 -5.92 5.00
C SER A 60 18.08 -4.39 5.16
N GLN A 61 18.69 -3.64 4.25
CA GLN A 61 18.63 -2.17 4.26
C GLN A 61 17.24 -1.68 3.87
N VAL A 62 16.64 -2.33 2.85
CA VAL A 62 15.26 -2.06 2.43
C VAL A 62 14.27 -2.35 3.56
N GLU A 63 14.40 -3.49 4.25
CA GLU A 63 13.57 -3.82 5.42
C GLU A 63 13.73 -2.81 6.55
N THR A 64 14.96 -2.33 6.80
CA THR A 64 15.21 -1.30 7.82
C THR A 64 14.54 0.03 7.46
N ALA A 65 14.71 0.50 6.22
CA ALA A 65 14.09 1.72 5.73
C ALA A 65 12.56 1.63 5.70
N LEU A 66 12.04 0.44 5.33
CA LEU A 66 10.61 0.15 5.36
C LEU A 66 10.07 0.19 6.78
N ASN A 67 10.73 -0.46 7.74
CA ASN A 67 10.32 -0.45 9.15
C ASN A 67 10.29 0.96 9.74
N LEU A 68 11.27 1.82 9.41
CA LEU A 68 11.27 3.23 9.82
C LEU A 68 10.09 4.02 9.23
N THR A 69 9.73 3.73 7.97
CA THR A 69 8.59 4.36 7.31
C THR A 69 7.28 3.88 7.92
N LEU A 70 7.18 2.58 8.19
CA LEU A 70 6.01 1.96 8.81
C LEU A 70 5.83 2.44 10.25
N SER A 71 6.90 2.63 11.03
CA SER A 71 6.78 3.17 12.39
C SER A 71 6.22 4.59 12.38
N ALA A 72 6.66 5.44 11.45
CA ALA A 72 6.09 6.78 11.30
C ALA A 72 4.60 6.74 10.88
N SER A 73 4.19 5.74 10.09
CA SER A 73 2.78 5.50 9.78
C SER A 73 1.99 5.03 10.99
N VAL A 74 2.57 4.19 11.85
CA VAL A 74 1.94 3.78 13.13
C VAL A 74 1.75 4.98 14.05
N ASP A 75 2.71 5.89 14.14
CA ASP A 75 2.56 7.14 14.91
C ASP A 75 1.37 7.97 14.43
N ALA A 76 1.12 8.02 13.11
CA ALA A 76 -0.06 8.68 12.55
C ALA A 76 -1.39 7.98 12.92
N LEU A 77 -1.39 6.65 13.11
CA LEU A 77 -2.55 5.91 13.60
C LEU A 77 -2.84 6.16 15.08
N GLN A 78 -1.80 6.40 15.88
CA GLN A 78 -1.93 6.72 17.31
C GLN A 78 -2.23 8.21 17.55
N SER A 79 -1.99 9.06 16.56
CA SER A 79 -2.26 10.49 16.65
C SER A 79 -3.72 10.77 16.97
N THR A 80 -3.94 11.64 17.96
CA THR A 80 -5.27 12.14 18.34
C THR A 80 -5.63 13.45 17.62
N THR A 81 -4.71 13.98 16.81
CA THR A 81 -4.91 15.21 16.05
C THR A 81 -5.88 14.97 14.90
N GLY A 82 -6.80 15.91 14.68
CA GLY A 82 -7.82 15.81 13.62
C GLY A 82 -7.26 15.63 12.20
N GLU A 83 -6.00 16.04 11.97
CA GLU A 83 -5.31 15.94 10.69
C GLU A 83 -5.18 14.51 10.15
N TYR A 84 -5.20 13.50 11.02
CA TYR A 84 -5.02 12.10 10.63
C TYR A 84 -6.33 11.28 10.60
N LYS A 85 -7.48 11.90 10.91
CA LYS A 85 -8.76 11.17 10.97
C LYS A 85 -9.18 10.56 9.65
N GLU A 86 -9.05 11.31 8.56
CA GLU A 86 -9.38 10.82 7.20
C GLU A 86 -8.50 9.60 6.85
N TYR A 87 -7.20 9.68 7.12
CA TYR A 87 -6.29 8.54 6.95
C TYR A 87 -6.70 7.33 7.80
N GLN A 88 -7.06 7.55 9.07
CA GLN A 88 -7.48 6.48 9.98
C GLN A 88 -8.76 5.78 9.49
N GLU A 89 -9.74 6.53 8.96
CA GLU A 89 -10.99 5.99 8.42
C GLU A 89 -10.76 5.18 7.13
N GLU A 90 -9.96 5.72 6.21
CA GLU A 90 -9.58 4.99 4.99
C GLU A 90 -8.79 3.72 5.33
N PHE A 91 -7.88 3.80 6.30
CA PHE A 91 -7.08 2.67 6.74
C PHE A 91 -7.96 1.59 7.42
N GLN A 92 -8.96 1.97 8.21
CA GLN A 92 -9.95 1.03 8.74
C GLN A 92 -10.79 0.37 7.66
N LYS A 93 -11.14 1.09 6.59
CA LYS A 93 -11.83 0.50 5.43
C LYS A 93 -10.92 -0.52 4.73
N PHE A 94 -9.64 -0.18 4.54
CA PHE A 94 -8.65 -1.10 3.99
C PHE A 94 -8.50 -2.36 4.85
N GLN A 95 -8.42 -2.22 6.18
CA GLN A 95 -8.35 -3.34 7.12
C GLN A 95 -9.57 -4.26 7.03
N ARG A 96 -10.78 -3.70 6.94
CA ARG A 96 -12.02 -4.49 6.76
C ARG A 96 -12.06 -5.22 5.43
N MET A 97 -11.65 -4.56 4.34
CA MET A 97 -11.60 -5.17 3.01
C MET A 97 -10.60 -6.32 2.91
N ASN A 98 -9.49 -6.23 3.64
CA ASN A 98 -8.40 -7.22 3.60
C ASN A 98 -8.39 -8.17 4.79
N GLN A 99 -9.39 -8.08 5.68
CA GLN A 99 -9.53 -8.94 6.87
C GLN A 99 -8.24 -8.98 7.71
N CYS A 100 -7.61 -7.82 7.91
CA CYS A 100 -6.37 -7.67 8.66
C CYS A 100 -6.51 -6.56 9.71
N CYS A 101 -5.60 -6.53 10.69
CA CYS A 101 -5.59 -5.50 11.73
C CYS A 101 -4.16 -5.01 12.01
N GLY A 102 -3.98 -3.71 12.09
CA GLY A 102 -2.70 -3.06 12.32
C GLY A 102 -1.81 -2.98 11.08
N LEU A 103 -0.57 -2.58 11.31
CA LEU A 103 0.48 -2.39 10.31
C LEU A 103 1.75 -3.17 10.69
N LEU A 104 2.22 -3.02 11.92
CA LEU A 104 3.45 -3.62 12.46
C LEU A 104 3.23 -4.54 13.65
N ASN A 105 2.29 -4.25 14.55
CA ASN A 105 2.05 -4.99 15.81
C ASN A 105 0.58 -5.37 16.01
N GLY A 106 -0.22 -5.36 14.95
CA GLY A 106 -1.63 -5.74 15.02
C GLY A 106 -2.48 -4.61 15.60
N ALA A 107 -3.54 -4.96 16.34
CA ALA A 107 -4.39 -3.98 17.04
C ALA A 107 -3.62 -3.00 17.93
N LYS A 108 -2.43 -3.38 18.43
CA LYS A 108 -1.59 -2.50 19.26
C LYS A 108 -1.12 -1.24 18.54
N ASP A 109 -1.05 -1.25 17.21
CA ASP A 109 -0.62 -0.08 16.42
C ASP A 109 -1.59 1.09 16.56
N TRP A 110 -2.85 0.83 16.92
CA TRP A 110 -3.85 1.87 17.15
C TRP A 110 -3.73 2.57 18.51
N GLY A 111 -2.93 2.03 19.45
CA GLY A 111 -2.73 2.61 20.78
C GLY A 111 -4.05 2.95 21.50
N GLU A 112 -4.12 4.15 22.07
CA GLU A 112 -5.32 4.66 22.75
C GLU A 112 -6.54 4.84 21.84
N ASN A 113 -6.33 5.03 20.53
CA ASN A 113 -7.42 5.21 19.56
C ASN A 113 -8.23 3.93 19.38
N PHE A 114 -7.65 2.76 19.68
CA PHE A 114 -8.32 1.46 19.55
C PHE A 114 -9.62 1.36 20.37
N ASN A 115 -9.67 2.02 21.53
CA ASN A 115 -10.82 2.02 22.43
C ASN A 115 -11.72 3.25 22.25
N LYS A 116 -11.20 4.34 21.69
CA LYS A 116 -11.92 5.63 21.53
C LYS A 116 -12.64 5.74 20.19
N LEU A 117 -12.04 5.18 19.14
CA LEU A 117 -12.46 5.35 17.75
C LEU A 117 -13.19 4.10 17.28
N SER A 118 -14.53 4.09 17.45
CA SER A 118 -15.44 3.05 16.94
C SER A 118 -15.28 1.65 17.57
N SER A 119 -16.40 1.12 18.06
CA SER A 119 -16.51 -0.26 18.57
C SER A 119 -16.13 -1.34 17.53
N ASN A 120 -16.06 -0.98 16.24
CA ASN A 120 -16.02 -1.92 15.12
C ASN A 120 -14.65 -1.94 14.39
N MET A 121 -13.63 -1.28 14.95
CA MET A 121 -12.28 -1.27 14.36
C MET A 121 -11.67 -2.68 14.38
N CYS A 122 -11.09 -3.12 13.25
CA CYS A 122 -10.54 -4.47 13.09
C CYS A 122 -11.53 -5.61 13.41
N GLU A 123 -12.84 -5.33 13.48
CA GLU A 123 -13.83 -6.30 13.89
C GLU A 123 -13.91 -7.42 12.85
N CYS A 124 -13.79 -8.65 13.35
CA CYS A 124 -13.96 -9.85 12.56
C CYS A 124 -15.38 -10.39 12.76
N GLU A 125 -16.10 -10.50 11.67
CA GLU A 125 -17.39 -11.17 11.64
C GLU A 125 -17.16 -12.69 11.52
N LEU A 126 -17.60 -13.44 12.53
CA LEU A 126 -17.52 -14.91 12.53
C LEU A 126 -18.61 -15.47 11.62
N GLU A 127 -18.44 -15.32 10.31
CA GLU A 127 -19.38 -15.87 9.34
C GLU A 127 -19.22 -17.39 9.19
N ASN A 128 -18.09 -17.97 9.64
CA ASN A 128 -17.85 -19.42 9.71
C ASN A 128 -16.95 -19.83 10.89
N PRO A 129 -17.26 -20.93 11.61
CA PRO A 129 -16.56 -21.39 12.82
C PRO A 129 -15.16 -22.02 12.58
N SER A 130 -14.52 -21.73 11.44
CA SER A 130 -13.25 -22.36 11.02
C SER A 130 -12.24 -21.37 10.44
N SER A 131 -12.28 -20.09 10.85
CA SER A 131 -11.29 -19.11 10.39
C SER A 131 -10.13 -18.96 11.38
N ASP A 132 -8.94 -19.44 10.99
CA ASP A 132 -7.64 -19.19 11.65
C ASP A 132 -7.22 -17.70 11.67
N ILE A 133 -8.10 -16.84 11.16
CA ILE A 133 -7.87 -15.42 10.85
C ILE A 133 -8.36 -14.52 11.99
N CYS A 134 -9.13 -15.03 12.96
CA CYS A 134 -9.73 -14.19 14.01
C CYS A 134 -9.33 -14.62 15.41
N ILE A 135 -9.05 -13.65 16.27
CA ILE A 135 -8.66 -13.86 17.67
C ILE A 135 -9.62 -13.13 18.60
N ARG A 136 -9.92 -13.75 19.75
CA ARG A 136 -10.73 -13.11 20.79
C ARG A 136 -9.89 -12.02 21.46
N TYR A 137 -10.34 -10.77 21.36
CA TYR A 137 -9.68 -9.63 21.99
C TYR A 137 -10.21 -9.36 23.39
N ASP A 138 -11.54 -9.42 23.58
CA ASP A 138 -12.22 -9.23 24.85
C ASP A 138 -13.43 -10.17 24.97
N ASN A 139 -14.12 -10.21 26.11
CA ASN A 139 -15.21 -11.14 26.44
C ASN A 139 -16.35 -11.21 25.39
N ASN A 140 -16.46 -10.24 24.48
CA ASN A 140 -17.45 -10.27 23.39
C ASN A 140 -16.96 -9.67 22.04
N ARG A 141 -15.65 -9.51 21.81
CA ARG A 141 -15.10 -8.90 20.58
C ARG A 141 -14.03 -9.78 19.93
N TYR A 142 -14.22 -10.06 18.64
CA TYR A 142 -13.25 -10.77 17.80
C TYR A 142 -12.60 -9.78 16.83
N ILE A 143 -11.28 -9.90 16.68
CA ILE A 143 -10.51 -9.06 15.76
C ILE A 143 -9.70 -9.90 14.81
N TYR A 144 -9.33 -9.33 13.67
CA TYR A 144 -8.40 -9.97 12.75
C TYR A 144 -7.03 -10.20 13.39
N LYS A 145 -6.48 -11.38 13.15
CA LYS A 145 -5.13 -11.79 13.48
C LYS A 145 -4.15 -11.00 12.62
N LYS A 146 -2.99 -10.70 13.20
CA LYS A 146 -1.87 -10.06 12.51
C LYS A 146 -1.20 -11.04 11.54
#